data_AF-A0A0B1T2L0-F1
#
_entry.id   AF-A0A0B1T2L0-F1
#
_cell.length_a   1.000
_cell.length_b   1.000
_cell.length_c   1.000
_cell.angle_alpha   90.00
_cell.angle_beta   90.00
_cell.angle_gamma   90.00
#
_symmetry.space_group_name_H-M   'P 1'
#
loop_
_entity.id
_entity.type
_entity.pdbx_description
1 polymer ?
#
loop_
_entity_poly.entity_id
_entity_poly.type
_entity_poly.pdbx_seq_one_letter_code
_entity_poly.pdbx_strand_id
1 'polypeptide(L)'
;MIFTVGLVLLFSLALVRCRRITEDENRNLKRICGRSSNCKSLEYDFKVLGGTDVEPNEFPFMATLRYRIGMQFQLCGGSLISPYHILTAAHCVTRKKGGNEDCDKPVEERR
;
A
#
# COMPACT_ATOMS: atom_id res chain seq x y z
N MET A 1 -29.87 -18.33 -19.87
CA MET A 1 -29.15 -17.05 -19.63
C MET A 1 -29.05 -16.68 -18.15
N ILE A 2 -30.08 -16.86 -17.32
CA ILE A 2 -30.00 -16.54 -15.87
C ILE A 2 -29.05 -17.48 -15.11
N PHE A 3 -29.08 -18.78 -15.41
CA PHE A 3 -28.16 -19.76 -14.80
C PHE A 3 -26.69 -19.53 -15.16
N THR A 4 -26.41 -19.13 -16.40
CA THR A 4 -25.06 -18.84 -16.85
C THR A 4 -24.52 -17.56 -16.23
N VAL A 5 -25.37 -16.52 -16.06
CA VAL A 5 -25.01 -15.30 -15.34
C VAL A 5 -24.77 -15.57 -13.85
N GLY A 6 -25.62 -16.40 -13.22
CA GLY A 6 -25.44 -16.81 -11.82
C GLY A 6 -24.15 -17.59 -11.59
N LEU A 7 -23.82 -18.53 -12.47
CA LEU A 7 -22.57 -19.31 -12.39
C LEU A 7 -21.33 -18.43 -12.60
N VAL A 8 -21.38 -17.51 -13.56
CA VAL A 8 -20.29 -16.55 -13.83
C VAL A 8 -20.10 -15.59 -12.66
N LEU A 9 -21.18 -15.09 -12.04
CA LEU A 9 -21.08 -14.25 -10.84
C LEU A 9 -20.51 -15.02 -9.65
N LEU A 10 -20.94 -16.26 -9.41
CA LEU A 10 -20.38 -17.10 -8.34
C LEU A 10 -18.90 -17.42 -8.56
N PHE A 11 -18.50 -17.72 -9.81
CA PHE A 11 -17.09 -17.92 -10.16
C PHE A 11 -16.28 -16.65 -10.01
N SER A 12 -16.81 -15.52 -10.47
CA SER A 12 -16.13 -14.22 -10.40
C SER A 12 -15.95 -13.77 -8.94
N LEU A 13 -16.98 -13.91 -8.10
CA LEU A 13 -16.92 -13.62 -6.66
C LEU A 13 -15.96 -14.58 -5.94
N ALA A 14 -15.82 -15.83 -6.39
CA ALA A 14 -14.84 -16.77 -5.85
C ALA A 14 -13.38 -16.40 -6.22
N LEU A 15 -13.18 -15.65 -7.31
CA LEU A 15 -11.88 -15.14 -7.77
C LEU A 15 -11.49 -13.81 -7.11
N VAL A 16 -12.46 -13.01 -6.61
CA VAL A 16 -12.20 -11.83 -5.77
C VAL A 16 -11.88 -12.26 -4.34
N ARG A 17 -10.84 -13.07 -4.17
CA ARG A 17 -10.27 -13.38 -2.86
C ARG A 17 -9.11 -12.44 -2.60
N CYS A 18 -9.16 -11.73 -1.47
CA CYS A 18 -7.98 -11.10 -0.88
C CYS A 18 -6.97 -12.20 -0.52
N ARG A 19 -6.06 -12.51 -1.44
CA ARG A 19 -5.02 -13.52 -1.22
C ARG A 19 -3.87 -12.87 -0.46
N ARG A 20 -3.38 -13.48 0.60
CA ARG A 20 -2.12 -13.03 1.21
C ARG A 20 -0.94 -13.38 0.30
N ILE A 21 0.07 -12.51 0.29
CA ILE A 21 1.37 -12.81 -0.32
C ILE A 21 1.96 -14.04 0.41
N THR A 22 2.29 -15.08 -0.34
CA THR A 22 2.95 -16.28 0.23
C THR A 22 4.42 -16.00 0.51
N GLU A 23 5.07 -16.84 1.31
CA GLU A 23 6.49 -16.64 1.60
C GLU A 23 7.36 -16.75 0.33
N ASP A 24 7.06 -17.71 -0.53
CA ASP A 24 7.75 -17.90 -1.82
C ASP A 24 7.57 -16.68 -2.73
N GLU A 25 6.35 -16.15 -2.81
CA GLU A 25 6.04 -14.94 -3.57
C GLU A 25 6.81 -13.74 -3.01
N ASN A 26 6.81 -13.55 -1.69
CA ASN A 26 7.56 -12.49 -1.03
C ASN A 26 9.07 -12.60 -1.29
N ARG A 27 9.64 -13.82 -1.25
CA ARG A 27 11.06 -14.04 -1.59
C ARG A 27 11.36 -13.68 -3.04
N ASN A 28 10.44 -13.96 -3.97
CA ASN A 28 10.61 -13.57 -5.37
C ASN A 28 10.48 -12.05 -5.57
N LEU A 29 9.48 -11.42 -4.96
CA LEU A 29 9.25 -9.97 -5.05
C LEU A 29 10.49 -9.17 -4.63
N LYS A 30 11.17 -9.59 -3.56
CA LYS A 30 12.43 -8.99 -3.09
C LYS A 30 13.54 -8.97 -4.16
N ARG A 31 13.51 -9.90 -5.13
CA ARG A 31 14.50 -9.96 -6.21
C ARG A 31 14.15 -9.05 -7.40
N ILE A 32 12.92 -8.56 -7.49
CA ILE A 32 12.42 -7.81 -8.64
C ILE A 32 11.90 -6.41 -8.32
N CYS A 33 11.81 -6.04 -7.04
CA CYS A 33 11.38 -4.71 -6.60
C CYS A 33 12.53 -3.70 -6.51
N GLY A 34 12.19 -2.41 -6.37
CA GLY A 34 13.16 -1.35 -6.06
C GLY A 34 14.14 -1.00 -7.18
N ARG A 35 13.96 -1.56 -8.38
CA ARG A 35 14.76 -1.20 -9.56
C ARG A 35 14.21 0.07 -10.18
N SER A 36 14.95 1.17 -10.10
CA SER A 36 14.77 2.29 -11.00
C SER A 36 15.62 2.06 -12.25
N SER A 37 15.03 2.22 -13.44
CA SER A 37 15.75 2.15 -14.73
C SER A 37 16.87 3.20 -14.80
N ASN A 38 16.76 4.25 -14.00
CA ASN A 38 17.79 5.24 -13.78
C ASN A 38 18.51 4.93 -12.46
N CYS A 39 19.50 4.03 -12.52
CA CYS A 39 20.48 3.88 -11.44
C CYS A 39 21.43 5.09 -11.47
N LYS A 40 20.91 6.29 -11.20
CA LYS A 40 21.76 7.35 -10.68
C LYS A 40 22.05 6.93 -9.25
N SER A 41 23.33 6.77 -8.90
CA SER A 41 23.72 6.74 -7.50
C SER A 41 23.09 7.97 -6.86
N LEU A 42 22.07 7.75 -6.04
CA LEU A 42 21.39 8.82 -5.35
C LEU A 42 22.41 9.42 -4.39
N GLU A 43 23.13 10.45 -4.84
CA GLU A 43 23.70 11.45 -3.95
C GLU A 43 22.50 12.22 -3.38
N TYR A 44 21.73 11.54 -2.54
CA TYR A 44 20.53 12.08 -1.92
C TYR A 44 21.00 12.89 -0.72
N ASP A 45 21.20 14.18 -0.93
CA ASP A 45 21.10 15.14 0.16
C ASP A 45 19.62 15.14 0.57
N PHE A 46 19.26 14.30 1.53
CA PHE A 46 17.89 14.23 2.02
C PHE A 46 17.49 15.62 2.49
N LYS A 47 16.36 16.16 2.00
CA LYS A 47 15.41 16.85 2.87
C LYS A 47 14.06 17.03 2.19
N VAL A 48 13.09 16.23 2.64
CA VAL A 48 11.69 16.67 2.61
C VAL A 48 11.54 17.75 3.68
N LEU A 49 11.85 18.98 3.30
CA LEU A 49 11.19 20.25 3.64
C LEU A 49 11.68 21.26 2.58
N GLY A 50 10.80 21.68 1.68
CA GLY A 50 11.13 22.50 0.49
C GLY A 50 11.56 21.71 -0.76
N GLY A 51 11.23 20.41 -0.84
CA GLY A 51 11.66 19.51 -1.92
C GLY A 51 11.24 19.94 -3.34
N THR A 52 11.58 19.12 -4.33
CA THR A 52 11.36 19.41 -5.75
C THR A 52 10.35 18.45 -6.38
N ASP A 53 9.73 18.88 -7.47
CA ASP A 53 8.91 17.99 -8.30
C ASP A 53 9.76 16.84 -8.84
N VAL A 54 9.13 15.67 -8.91
CA VAL A 54 9.72 14.43 -9.39
C VAL A 54 9.34 14.21 -10.85
N GLU A 55 10.20 13.55 -11.61
CA GLU A 55 9.88 13.17 -12.98
C GLU A 55 8.82 12.04 -13.01
N PRO A 56 8.00 11.95 -14.07
CA PRO A 56 7.08 10.83 -14.23
C PRO A 56 7.81 9.49 -14.16
N ASN A 57 7.29 8.57 -13.33
CA ASN A 57 7.86 7.25 -13.06
C ASN A 57 9.22 7.24 -12.33
N GLU A 58 9.65 8.33 -11.70
CA GLU A 58 10.86 8.34 -10.86
C GLU A 58 10.72 7.44 -9.63
N PHE A 59 9.53 7.43 -9.02
CA PHE A 59 9.15 6.55 -7.92
C PHE A 59 7.97 5.66 -8.34
N PRO A 60 8.20 4.62 -9.18
CA PRO A 60 7.13 3.86 -9.82
C PRO A 60 6.31 3.01 -8.84
N PHE A 61 6.82 2.81 -7.62
CA PHE A 61 6.11 2.13 -6.55
C PHE A 61 5.18 3.07 -5.76
N MET A 62 5.24 4.39 -5.96
CA MET A 62 4.41 5.34 -5.22
C MET A 62 2.94 5.21 -5.66
N ALA A 63 2.04 5.08 -4.68
CA ALA A 63 0.61 4.96 -4.91
C ALA A 63 -0.17 6.01 -4.10
N THR A 64 -1.28 6.46 -4.68
CA THR A 64 -2.21 7.38 -4.03
C THR A 64 -3.53 6.67 -3.77
N LEU A 65 -3.94 6.62 -2.51
CA LEU A 65 -5.22 6.10 -2.08
C LEU A 65 -6.21 7.27 -1.93
N ARG A 66 -7.27 7.25 -2.75
CA ARG A 66 -8.30 8.29 -2.74
C ARG A 66 -9.69 7.67 -2.61
N TYR A 67 -10.38 8.01 -1.55
CA TYR A 67 -11.72 7.48 -1.27
C TYR A 67 -12.57 8.52 -0.53
N ARG A 68 -13.89 8.32 -0.51
CA ARG A 68 -14.84 9.22 0.16
C ARG A 68 -15.23 8.66 1.52
N ILE A 69 -15.19 9.52 2.54
CA ILE A 69 -15.80 9.28 3.85
C ILE A 69 -16.90 10.33 4.03
N GLY A 70 -18.16 9.92 3.85
CA GLY A 70 -19.28 10.87 3.84
C GLY A 70 -19.13 11.88 2.70
N MET A 71 -19.10 13.17 3.03
CA MET A 71 -18.92 14.26 2.06
C MET A 71 -17.44 14.64 1.84
N GLN A 72 -16.51 14.12 2.64
CA GLN A 72 -15.08 14.45 2.56
C GLN A 72 -14.32 13.42 1.72
N PHE A 73 -13.34 13.90 0.96
CA PHE A 73 -12.34 13.04 0.34
C PHE A 73 -11.17 12.84 1.29
N GLN A 74 -10.75 11.60 1.46
CA GLN A 74 -9.52 11.25 2.14
C GLN A 74 -8.45 10.92 1.11
N LEU A 75 -7.23 11.36 1.40
CA LEU A 75 -6.05 11.14 0.59
C LEU A 75 -4.96 10.54 1.48
N CYS A 76 -4.45 9.39 1.07
CA CYS A 76 -3.33 8.73 1.72
C CYS A 76 -2.30 8.27 0.69
N GLY A 77 -1.06 8.09 1.14
CA GLY A 77 -0.02 7.43 0.36
C GLY A 77 -0.06 5.90 0.51
N GLY A 78 0.66 5.23 -0.38
CA GLY A 78 0.95 3.81 -0.29
C GLY A 78 2.13 3.42 -1.19
N SER A 79 2.53 2.17 -1.10
CA SER A 79 3.61 1.61 -1.92
C SER A 79 3.16 0.31 -2.58
N LEU A 80 3.34 0.19 -3.89
CA LEU A 80 3.11 -1.03 -4.64
C LEU A 80 4.21 -2.06 -4.29
N ILE A 81 3.84 -3.12 -3.57
CA ILE A 81 4.79 -4.15 -3.09
C ILE A 81 4.70 -5.46 -3.89
N SER A 82 3.64 -5.62 -4.69
CA SER A 82 3.45 -6.72 -5.64
C SER A 82 2.49 -6.27 -6.74
N PRO A 83 2.27 -7.06 -7.81
CA PRO A 83 1.30 -6.72 -8.85
C PRO A 83 -0.14 -6.48 -8.36
N TYR A 84 -0.48 -6.94 -7.15
CA TYR A 84 -1.85 -6.89 -6.61
C TYR A 84 -1.96 -6.29 -5.21
N HIS A 85 -0.87 -5.80 -4.63
CA HIS A 85 -0.86 -5.33 -3.24
C HIS A 85 -0.20 -3.97 -3.10
N ILE A 86 -0.92 -3.07 -2.41
CA ILE A 86 -0.42 -1.78 -1.95
C ILE A 86 -0.29 -1.85 -0.43
N LEU A 87 0.92 -1.55 0.07
CA LEU A 87 1.16 -1.34 1.49
C LEU A 87 0.81 0.10 1.86
N THR A 88 0.11 0.30 2.98
CA THR A 88 -0.28 1.63 3.48
C THR A 88 -0.41 1.61 5.00
N ALA A 89 -0.62 2.78 5.60
CA ALA A 89 -0.84 2.90 7.04
C ALA A 89 -2.23 2.35 7.43
N ALA A 90 -2.32 1.69 8.58
CA ALA A 90 -3.57 1.13 9.07
C ALA A 90 -4.69 2.19 9.24
N HIS A 91 -4.34 3.41 9.67
CA HIS A 91 -5.31 4.50 9.82
C HIS A 91 -5.89 5.01 8.48
N CYS A 92 -5.21 4.73 7.36
CA CYS A 92 -5.74 5.04 6.02
C CYS A 92 -6.82 4.06 5.55
N VAL A 93 -6.97 2.91 6.20
CA VAL A 93 -7.94 1.87 5.78
C VAL A 93 -8.87 1.41 6.91
N THR A 94 -8.65 1.89 8.13
CA THR A 94 -9.48 1.59 9.29
C THR A 94 -10.08 2.86 9.86
N ARG A 95 -11.38 2.81 10.18
CA ARG A 95 -12.09 3.88 10.89
C ARG A 95 -11.84 3.81 12.41
N LYS A 96 -10.61 3.60 12.85
CA LYS A 96 -10.32 3.86 14.26
C LYS A 96 -10.21 5.37 14.41
N LYS A 97 -11.18 5.97 15.11
CA LYS A 97 -10.94 7.26 15.77
C LYS A 97 -9.64 7.06 16.54
N GLY A 98 -8.70 7.99 16.40
CA GLY A 98 -7.58 8.07 17.34
C GLY A 98 -8.15 8.36 18.73
N GLY A 99 -8.63 7.32 19.41
CA GLY A 99 -8.32 7.21 20.81
C GLY A 99 -6.83 6.91 20.85
N ASN A 100 -6.08 7.69 21.61
CA ASN A 100 -4.73 7.32 22.02
C ASN A 100 -4.83 5.93 22.63
N GLU A 101 -4.52 4.93 21.83
CA GLU A 101 -4.33 3.57 22.28
C GLU A 101 -2.92 3.18 21.82
N ASP A 102 -1.97 3.59 22.65
CA ASP A 102 -1.10 2.58 23.25
C ASP A 102 0.09 2.10 22.39
N CYS A 103 0.83 3.05 21.81
CA CYS A 103 2.30 2.96 21.80
C CYS A 103 2.89 3.32 23.20
N ASP A 104 2.02 3.63 24.18
CA ASP A 104 2.30 4.05 25.55
C ASP A 104 1.98 2.96 26.60
N LYS A 105 1.99 1.67 26.23
CA LYS A 105 2.20 0.68 27.29
C LYS A 105 3.49 1.08 27.98
N PRO A 106 3.51 1.16 29.33
CA PRO A 106 4.77 1.22 30.02
C PRO A 106 5.56 0.08 29.45
N VAL A 107 6.70 0.41 28.86
CA VAL A 107 7.76 -0.56 28.80
C VAL A 107 8.11 -0.72 30.27
N GLU A 108 7.39 -1.55 31.02
CA GLU A 108 7.80 -1.82 32.41
C GLU A 108 9.17 -2.54 32.42
N GLU A 109 9.70 -2.77 31.23
CA GLU A 109 10.96 -3.34 30.80
C GLU A 109 11.74 -2.37 29.84
N ARG A 110 11.64 -1.04 30.01
CA ARG A 110 12.62 -0.11 29.41
C ARG A 110 13.79 -0.09 30.39
N ARG A 111 14.80 -0.92 30.18
CA ARG A 111 16.12 -0.56 30.68
C ARG A 111 16.61 0.71 29.99
#